data_AF-A0A6N7P838-F1
#
_entry.id   AF-A0A6N7P838-F1
#
_cell.length_a   1.000
_cell.length_b   1.000
_cell.length_c   1.000
_cell.angle_alpha   90.00
_cell.angle_beta   90.00
_cell.angle_gamma   90.00
#
_symmetry.space_group_name_H-M   'P 1'
#
loop_
_entity.id
_entity.type
_entity.pdbx_description
1 polymer ?
#
loop_
_entity_poly.entity_id
_entity_poly.type
_entity_poly.pdbx_seq_one_letter_code
_entity_poly.pdbx_strand_id
1 'polypeptide(L)'
;MKQVIFCLLFANTAFAQTACPPWVATLETRNNSTPAFRNAVLAIEKTARDNPHFNSITPARFRTSMTMGGGYAQINVKAYSQKGWDDKCGIIPQADRIAADDAGISFNINKTGPHYTSLEDSPVKDEKLDAFKEPVSTKTIGGQPLYYESMGNHFLLITYNGEVPWEPVTTAEYLDFIERRLQRLIQDHKDQNKLQTFTPSDPLKNGYYLELKKTKPKEAEEFIALAEKMNKEMAVSIKKANEMIATGAVNLQKDLDEFRALRATYSAEDLKKQALRGHSKFGLYTGEYPNSKAALVKIKKEFLLPDKIRLITIWAAGTILDWNERIQKALETLDYKAIRQVMYKG
;
A
#
# COMPACT_ATOMS: atom_id res chain seq x y z
N MET A 1 -28.04 43.56 59.86
CA MET A 1 -28.04 42.89 58.54
C MET A 1 -26.68 42.23 58.36
N LYS A 2 -26.65 40.89 58.29
CA LYS A 2 -25.42 40.08 58.16
C LYS A 2 -25.00 40.03 56.69
N GLN A 3 -23.79 40.49 56.37
CA GLN A 3 -23.16 40.26 55.07
C GLN A 3 -22.48 38.89 55.09
N VAL A 4 -22.93 38.01 54.20
CA VAL A 4 -22.33 36.71 53.91
C VAL A 4 -21.26 36.92 52.84
N ILE A 5 -20.00 36.67 53.19
CA ILE A 5 -18.89 36.60 52.24
C ILE A 5 -18.94 35.23 51.58
N PHE A 6 -19.30 35.19 50.30
CA PHE A 6 -19.23 34.00 49.46
C PHE A 6 -17.80 33.90 48.90
N CYS A 7 -16.95 33.08 49.52
CA CYS A 7 -15.68 32.66 48.92
C CYS A 7 -15.99 31.69 47.78
N LEU A 8 -15.93 32.18 46.53
CA LEU A 8 -15.86 31.35 45.34
C LEU A 8 -14.48 30.70 45.25
N LEU A 9 -14.37 29.48 45.77
CA LEU A 9 -13.34 28.52 45.40
C LEU A 9 -13.58 28.09 43.95
N PHE A 10 -13.09 28.87 42.98
CA PHE A 10 -12.84 28.32 41.64
C PHE A 10 -11.65 27.37 41.75
N ALA A 11 -11.94 26.08 41.92
CA ALA A 11 -10.97 25.03 41.77
C ALA A 11 -10.44 25.05 40.32
N ASN A 12 -9.18 25.47 40.19
CA ASN A 12 -8.36 25.37 38.99
C ASN A 12 -8.16 23.88 38.60
N THR A 13 -9.16 23.22 38.03
CA THR A 13 -9.01 21.85 37.51
C THR A 13 -8.46 21.80 36.08
N ALA A 14 -8.35 22.94 35.40
CA ALA A 14 -7.82 23.02 34.03
C ALA A 14 -6.28 22.94 33.94
N PHE A 15 -5.54 23.08 35.04
CA PHE A 15 -4.07 23.09 35.03
C PHE A 15 -3.42 21.72 35.25
N ALA A 16 -4.17 20.67 35.59
CA ALA A 16 -3.58 19.37 35.89
C ALA A 16 -3.14 18.59 34.63
N GLN A 17 -3.71 18.87 33.45
CA GLN A 17 -3.39 18.15 32.22
C GLN A 17 -2.17 18.70 31.45
N THR A 18 -1.62 19.86 31.83
CA THR A 18 -0.49 20.50 31.13
C THR A 18 0.88 20.01 31.61
N ALA A 19 0.95 19.29 32.74
CA ALA A 19 2.19 18.76 33.32
C ALA A 19 2.49 17.29 32.95
N CYS A 20 1.77 16.76 31.96
CA CYS A 20 1.93 15.39 31.49
C CYS A 20 3.19 15.22 30.61
N PRO A 21 3.96 14.13 30.72
CA PRO A 21 5.01 13.85 29.75
C PRO A 21 4.38 13.72 28.36
N PRO A 22 4.92 14.40 27.32
CA PRO A 22 4.27 14.44 26.03
C PRO A 22 4.35 13.11 25.26
N TRP A 23 5.09 12.11 25.73
CA TRP A 23 5.44 10.92 24.94
C TRP A 23 5.05 9.61 25.58
N VAL A 24 4.43 8.74 24.78
CA VAL A 24 4.23 7.31 25.04
C VAL A 24 4.92 6.53 23.92
N ALA A 25 5.82 5.61 24.24
CA ALA A 25 6.52 4.80 23.24
C ALA A 25 6.17 3.31 23.39
N THR A 26 5.83 2.68 22.27
CA THR A 26 5.59 1.24 22.17
C THR A 26 6.55 0.64 21.13
N LEU A 27 7.26 -0.41 21.52
CA LEU A 27 8.22 -1.12 20.68
C LEU A 27 7.75 -2.56 20.45
N GLU A 28 7.42 -2.89 19.20
CA GLU A 28 7.12 -4.27 18.77
C GLU A 28 8.32 -4.84 18.00
N THR A 29 8.99 -5.82 18.58
CA THR A 29 10.14 -6.49 17.95
C THR A 29 9.76 -7.88 17.44
N ARG A 30 10.08 -8.19 16.19
CA ARG A 30 10.10 -9.57 15.70
C ARG A 30 11.47 -10.22 16.00
N ASN A 31 11.49 -11.53 16.23
CA ASN A 31 12.63 -12.31 16.76
C ASN A 31 13.91 -12.35 15.89
N ASN A 32 13.97 -11.62 14.77
CA ASN A 32 15.05 -11.70 13.78
C ASN A 32 15.80 -10.36 13.54
N SER A 33 15.72 -9.40 14.47
CA SER A 33 16.48 -8.13 14.39
C SER A 33 17.83 -8.25 15.10
N THR A 34 18.91 -7.77 14.48
CA THR A 34 20.23 -7.70 15.12
C THR A 34 20.28 -6.57 16.17
N PRO A 35 21.12 -6.67 17.22
CA PRO A 35 21.29 -5.59 18.19
C PRO A 35 21.72 -4.25 17.56
N ALA A 36 22.58 -4.29 16.54
CA ALA A 36 23.02 -3.11 15.81
C ALA A 36 21.84 -2.41 15.09
N PHE A 37 21.00 -3.18 14.40
CA PHE A 37 19.80 -2.66 13.74
C PHE A 37 18.82 -2.07 14.75
N ARG A 38 18.59 -2.75 15.88
CA ARG A 38 17.73 -2.24 16.97
C ARG A 38 18.24 -0.90 17.51
N ASN A 39 19.54 -0.79 17.78
CA ASN A 39 20.14 0.44 18.29
C ASN A 39 20.02 1.59 17.29
N ALA A 40 20.12 1.31 15.99
CA ALA A 40 19.90 2.30 14.94
C ALA A 40 18.45 2.78 14.91
N VAL A 41 17.46 1.88 15.03
CA VAL A 41 16.03 2.26 15.11
C VAL A 41 15.77 3.15 16.33
N LEU A 42 16.29 2.79 17.50
CA LEU A 42 16.17 3.58 18.73
C LEU A 42 16.85 4.95 18.61
N ALA A 43 17.99 5.02 17.92
CA ALA A 43 18.67 6.28 17.66
C ALA A 43 17.85 7.20 16.74
N ILE A 44 17.20 6.65 15.70
CA ILE A 44 16.30 7.43 14.83
C ILE A 44 15.06 7.87 15.61
N GLU A 45 14.44 7.01 16.42
CA GLU A 45 13.31 7.40 17.29
C GLU A 45 13.68 8.57 18.19
N LYS A 46 14.87 8.52 18.81
CA LYS A 46 15.38 9.60 19.65
C LYS A 46 15.48 10.93 18.89
N THR A 47 15.85 10.93 17.61
CA THR A 47 15.88 12.17 16.80
C THR A 47 14.50 12.79 16.61
N ALA A 48 13.45 11.98 16.49
CA ALA A 48 12.07 12.48 16.40
C ALA A 48 11.57 12.96 17.77
N ARG A 49 11.84 12.18 18.83
CA ARG A 49 11.45 12.50 20.21
C ARG A 49 12.06 13.79 20.72
N ASP A 50 13.34 14.00 20.44
CA ASP A 50 14.08 15.15 20.94
C ASP A 50 13.95 16.39 20.03
N ASN A 51 13.19 16.29 18.92
CA ASN A 51 12.99 17.41 18.01
C ASN A 51 12.14 18.51 18.70
N PRO A 52 12.68 19.73 18.87
CA PRO A 52 12.00 20.79 19.61
C PRO A 52 10.73 21.28 18.91
N HIS A 53 10.66 21.20 17.58
CA HIS A 53 9.46 21.60 16.82
C HIS A 53 8.34 20.60 16.98
N PHE A 54 8.63 19.28 16.98
CA PHE A 54 7.64 18.27 17.38
C PHE A 54 7.12 18.56 18.79
N ASN A 55 8.02 18.77 19.76
CA ASN A 55 7.64 19.05 21.14
C ASN A 55 6.90 20.38 21.36
N SER A 56 6.97 21.30 20.39
CA SER A 56 6.25 22.58 20.42
C SER A 56 4.80 22.49 19.94
N ILE A 57 4.38 21.35 19.36
CA ILE A 57 3.01 21.17 18.91
C ILE A 57 2.11 20.98 20.12
N THR A 58 1.27 21.98 20.38
CA THR A 58 0.36 22.04 21.54
C THR A 58 -1.03 22.49 21.09
N PRO A 59 -2.11 21.94 21.69
CA PRO A 59 -2.11 20.82 22.63
C PRO A 59 -1.97 19.47 21.91
N ALA A 60 -0.90 18.71 22.18
CA ALA A 60 -0.72 17.35 21.63
C ALA A 60 -0.08 16.39 22.64
N ARG A 61 -0.42 15.10 22.52
CA ARG A 61 0.32 13.98 23.11
C ARG A 61 0.83 13.08 22.00
N PHE A 62 2.05 12.59 22.12
CA PHE A 62 2.73 11.81 21.10
C PHE A 62 2.72 10.33 21.45
N ARG A 63 2.47 9.50 20.44
CA ARG A 63 2.74 8.06 20.50
C ARG A 63 3.78 7.70 19.46
N THR A 64 4.83 7.00 19.87
CA THR A 64 5.75 6.33 18.95
C THR A 64 5.38 4.85 18.90
N SER A 65 5.07 4.33 17.71
CA SER A 65 5.04 2.89 17.45
C SER A 65 6.22 2.48 16.57
N MET A 66 6.91 1.43 16.97
CA MET A 66 8.07 0.91 16.25
C MET A 66 7.86 -0.56 15.91
N THR A 67 8.06 -0.92 14.64
CA THR A 67 8.00 -2.30 14.15
C THR A 67 9.31 -2.62 13.45
N MET A 68 9.97 -3.73 13.82
CA MET A 68 11.22 -4.15 13.15
C MET A 68 11.31 -5.65 12.94
N GLY A 69 11.95 -6.06 11.83
CA GLY A 69 12.27 -7.46 11.52
C GLY A 69 12.73 -7.64 10.07
N GLY A 70 13.53 -8.69 9.82
CA GLY A 70 13.95 -9.09 8.47
C GLY A 70 14.74 -8.02 7.70
N GLY A 71 15.46 -7.14 8.41
CA GLY A 71 16.23 -6.05 7.82
C GLY A 71 15.45 -4.77 7.49
N TYR A 72 14.17 -4.73 7.86
CA TYR A 72 13.28 -3.58 7.73
C TYR A 72 12.84 -3.06 9.11
N ALA A 73 12.60 -1.75 9.20
CA ALA A 73 11.91 -1.15 10.34
C ALA A 73 10.99 0.00 9.94
N GLN A 74 9.95 0.22 10.75
CA GLN A 74 9.08 1.38 10.72
C GLN A 74 9.08 2.05 12.09
N ILE A 75 9.11 3.38 12.09
CA ILE A 75 8.89 4.21 13.28
C ILE A 75 7.78 5.17 12.90
N ASN A 76 6.62 5.07 13.54
CA ASN A 76 5.52 6.02 13.37
C ASN A 76 5.41 6.85 14.64
N VAL A 77 5.60 8.15 14.52
CA VAL A 77 5.36 9.12 15.58
C VAL A 77 4.10 9.88 15.22
N LYS A 78 3.08 9.77 16.07
CA LYS A 78 1.78 10.40 15.87
C LYS A 78 1.49 11.39 16.98
N ALA A 79 0.94 12.53 16.62
CA ALA A 79 0.47 13.57 17.52
C ALA A 79 -1.05 13.46 17.64
N TYR A 80 -1.55 13.21 18.85
CA TYR A 80 -2.97 13.07 19.15
C TYR A 80 -3.47 14.34 19.83
N SER A 81 -4.61 14.82 19.36
CA SER A 81 -5.37 15.87 20.05
C SER A 81 -6.11 15.32 21.27
N GLN A 82 -6.73 16.23 22.03
CA GLN A 82 -7.47 15.90 23.25
C GLN A 82 -8.52 14.79 23.06
N LYS A 83 -9.05 14.63 21.85
CA LYS A 83 -9.95 13.53 21.46
C LYS A 83 -9.35 12.14 21.74
N GLY A 84 -8.03 11.99 21.66
CA GLY A 84 -7.32 10.74 21.88
C GLY A 84 -6.71 10.59 23.26
N TRP A 85 -6.90 11.55 24.16
CA TRP A 85 -6.25 11.57 25.47
C TRP A 85 -7.04 10.78 26.51
N ASP A 86 -6.34 10.18 27.47
CA ASP A 86 -6.95 9.66 28.69
C ASP A 86 -6.84 10.65 29.87
N ASP A 87 -7.44 10.27 31.00
CA ASP A 87 -7.46 11.00 32.26
C ASP A 87 -6.10 10.98 33.02
N LYS A 88 -5.15 10.16 32.59
CA LYS A 88 -3.87 9.85 33.27
C LYS A 88 -2.66 10.20 32.42
N CYS A 89 -2.70 11.32 31.70
CA CYS A 89 -1.57 11.79 30.89
C CYS A 89 -1.19 10.91 29.69
N GLY A 90 -1.97 9.90 29.34
CA GLY A 90 -1.74 8.98 28.22
C GLY A 90 -2.66 9.18 27.04
N ILE A 91 -2.65 8.21 26.13
CA ILE A 91 -3.46 8.19 24.91
C ILE A 91 -4.31 6.93 24.98
N ILE A 92 -5.63 7.07 24.79
CA ILE A 92 -6.56 5.93 24.89
C ILE A 92 -6.16 4.82 23.90
N PRO A 93 -6.39 3.54 24.23
CA PRO A 93 -6.03 2.43 23.34
C PRO A 93 -6.68 2.51 21.95
N GLN A 94 -7.89 3.08 21.85
CA GLN A 94 -8.67 3.19 20.62
C GLN A 94 -8.37 4.46 19.80
N ALA A 95 -7.40 5.29 20.19
CA ALA A 95 -7.17 6.60 19.59
C ALA A 95 -6.95 6.54 18.06
N ASP A 96 -6.23 5.52 17.58
CA ASP A 96 -6.04 5.29 16.13
C ASP A 96 -7.35 4.90 15.42
N ARG A 97 -8.26 4.18 16.08
CA ARG A 97 -9.54 3.74 15.48
C ARG A 97 -10.53 4.87 15.31
N ILE A 98 -10.42 5.90 16.13
CA ILE A 98 -11.29 7.08 16.07
C ILE A 98 -10.67 8.23 15.28
N ALA A 99 -9.52 8.02 14.64
CA ALA A 99 -8.74 9.07 13.97
C ALA A 99 -8.60 10.31 14.86
N ALA A 100 -7.98 10.12 16.03
CA ALA A 100 -7.65 11.20 16.95
C ALA A 100 -6.23 11.74 16.74
N ASP A 101 -5.46 11.14 15.84
CA ASP A 101 -4.18 11.68 15.37
C ASP A 101 -4.43 12.80 14.37
N ASP A 102 -3.91 13.99 14.70
CA ASP A 102 -4.00 15.17 13.84
C ASP A 102 -2.76 15.33 12.97
N ALA A 103 -1.66 14.67 13.33
CA ALA A 103 -0.48 14.63 12.49
C ALA A 103 0.46 13.47 12.83
N GLY A 104 1.38 13.17 11.91
CA GLY A 104 2.40 12.18 12.17
C GLY A 104 3.58 12.23 11.20
N ILE A 105 4.65 11.55 11.61
CA ILE A 105 5.85 11.30 10.82
C ILE A 105 6.15 9.80 10.87
N SER A 106 6.50 9.24 9.72
CA SER A 106 6.83 7.83 9.56
C SER A 106 8.23 7.69 8.96
N PHE A 107 9.15 7.12 9.73
CA PHE A 107 10.46 6.70 9.24
C PHE A 107 10.36 5.25 8.78
N ASN A 108 10.67 4.99 7.52
CA ASN A 108 10.69 3.65 6.96
C ASN A 108 12.13 3.32 6.55
N ILE A 109 12.71 2.33 7.21
CA ILE A 109 14.13 1.95 7.14
C ILE A 109 14.21 0.68 6.30
N ASN A 110 14.96 0.72 5.19
CA ASN A 110 15.07 -0.36 4.19
C ASN A 110 13.72 -0.85 3.67
N LYS A 111 12.68 -0.02 3.70
CA LYS A 111 11.40 -0.35 3.08
C LYS A 111 11.53 -0.12 1.59
N THR A 112 11.69 -1.20 0.85
CA THR A 112 11.73 -1.20 -0.61
C THR A 112 10.47 -1.85 -1.13
N GLY A 113 9.72 -1.17 -2.02
CA GLY A 113 8.51 -1.75 -2.61
C GLY A 113 7.41 -0.73 -2.89
N PRO A 114 6.19 -1.18 -3.21
CA PRO A 114 5.11 -0.37 -3.81
C PRO A 114 4.61 0.82 -2.97
N HIS A 115 5.15 1.05 -1.78
CA HIS A 115 4.89 2.27 -1.00
C HIS A 115 5.52 3.54 -1.58
N TYR A 116 6.35 3.45 -2.62
CA TYR A 116 6.82 4.62 -3.36
C TYR A 116 5.81 5.14 -4.40
N THR A 117 4.84 4.30 -4.79
CA THR A 117 3.87 4.62 -5.85
C THR A 117 2.55 3.87 -5.63
N SER A 118 2.03 3.80 -4.40
CA SER A 118 1.07 2.76 -3.97
C SER A 118 -0.33 2.80 -4.59
N LEU A 119 -0.50 3.48 -5.73
CA LEU A 119 -1.77 3.97 -6.23
C LEU A 119 -1.92 3.79 -7.76
N GLU A 120 -1.05 3.02 -8.42
CA GLU A 120 -1.28 2.64 -9.82
C GLU A 120 -2.11 1.35 -9.89
N ASP A 121 -3.19 1.37 -10.69
CA ASP A 121 -4.14 0.26 -10.94
C ASP A 121 -3.50 -1.04 -11.49
N SER A 122 -2.19 -1.05 -11.74
CA SER A 122 -1.45 -2.26 -12.05
C SER A 122 -0.01 -2.16 -11.54
N PRO A 123 0.40 -2.98 -10.56
CA PRO A 123 1.79 -3.04 -10.15
C PRO A 123 2.65 -3.65 -11.27
N VAL A 124 3.82 -3.06 -11.54
CA VAL A 124 4.85 -3.66 -12.41
C VAL A 124 5.70 -4.58 -11.55
N LYS A 125 5.11 -5.72 -11.15
CA LYS A 125 5.72 -6.65 -10.21
C LYS A 125 5.48 -8.11 -10.58
N ASP A 126 6.56 -8.88 -10.63
CA ASP A 126 6.56 -10.33 -10.70
C ASP A 126 7.80 -10.91 -9.99
N GLU A 127 8.06 -12.20 -10.17
CA GLU A 127 9.22 -12.89 -9.60
C GLU A 127 10.59 -12.43 -10.13
N LYS A 128 10.63 -11.66 -11.24
CA LYS A 128 11.87 -11.19 -11.88
C LYS A 128 12.03 -9.67 -11.88
N LEU A 129 10.95 -8.91 -11.73
CA LEU A 129 10.94 -7.46 -11.80
C LEU A 129 10.03 -6.89 -10.70
N ASP A 130 10.56 -5.96 -9.90
CA ASP A 130 9.79 -5.11 -9.00
C ASP A 130 10.12 -3.66 -9.36
N ALA A 131 9.24 -3.07 -10.18
CA ALA A 131 9.42 -1.74 -10.76
C ALA A 131 8.29 -0.80 -10.34
N PHE A 132 8.63 0.47 -10.27
CA PHE A 132 7.72 1.53 -9.89
C PHE A 132 8.00 2.78 -10.71
N LYS A 133 7.04 3.72 -10.71
CA LYS A 133 7.20 5.03 -11.33
C LYS A 133 8.32 5.80 -10.64
N GLU A 134 9.22 6.37 -11.43
CA GLU A 134 10.29 7.22 -10.96
C GLU A 134 9.74 8.40 -10.15
N PRO A 135 10.12 8.53 -8.87
CA PRO A 135 9.69 9.66 -8.05
C PRO A 135 10.28 10.97 -8.56
N VAL A 136 9.45 12.03 -8.59
CA VAL A 136 9.89 13.36 -9.04
C VAL A 136 10.32 14.18 -7.83
N SER A 137 11.56 14.67 -7.82
CA SER A 137 12.00 15.60 -6.78
C SER A 137 11.36 16.97 -7.01
N THR A 138 10.71 17.51 -5.98
CA THR A 138 9.98 18.79 -6.07
C THR A 138 10.73 19.94 -5.41
N LYS A 139 11.33 19.69 -4.25
CA LYS A 139 12.11 20.67 -3.48
C LYS A 139 13.08 19.96 -2.54
N THR A 140 13.83 20.74 -1.76
CA THR A 140 14.70 20.23 -0.68
C THR A 140 14.15 20.69 0.68
N ILE A 141 14.16 19.80 1.68
CA ILE A 141 13.83 20.10 3.08
C ILE A 141 14.99 19.62 3.95
N GLY A 142 15.54 20.49 4.80
CA GLY A 142 16.67 20.11 5.67
C GLY A 142 17.90 19.57 4.90
N GLY A 143 18.11 20.06 3.67
CA GLY A 143 19.17 19.56 2.78
C GLY A 143 18.90 18.17 2.16
N GLN A 144 17.71 17.59 2.36
CA GLN A 144 17.30 16.32 1.75
C GLN A 144 16.31 16.54 0.61
N PRO A 145 16.41 15.78 -0.50
CA PRO A 145 15.44 15.85 -1.57
C PRO A 145 14.06 15.37 -1.10
N LEU A 146 13.05 16.21 -1.30
CA LEU A 146 11.64 15.85 -1.15
C LEU A 146 11.14 15.34 -2.49
N TYR A 147 10.65 14.11 -2.49
CA TYR A 147 10.03 13.48 -3.63
C TYR A 147 8.52 13.57 -3.51
N TYR A 148 7.87 13.82 -4.64
CA TYR A 148 6.42 13.74 -4.78
C TYR A 148 6.01 12.36 -5.27
N GLU A 149 5.08 11.76 -4.55
CA GLU A 149 4.31 10.59 -4.95
C GLU A 149 2.91 11.04 -5.40
N SER A 150 2.28 10.24 -6.26
CA SER A 150 0.87 10.40 -6.63
C SER A 150 -0.04 10.62 -5.41
N MET A 151 -1.11 11.41 -5.59
CA MET A 151 -2.10 11.76 -4.55
C MET A 151 -1.61 12.65 -3.41
N GLY A 152 -0.60 13.50 -3.67
CA GLY A 152 -0.23 14.55 -2.71
C GLY A 152 0.66 14.08 -1.57
N ASN A 153 1.08 12.82 -1.59
CA ASN A 153 2.04 12.33 -0.61
C ASN A 153 3.44 12.78 -1.00
N HIS A 154 4.20 13.22 0.00
CA HIS A 154 5.60 13.55 -0.16
C HIS A 154 6.43 12.72 0.80
N PHE A 155 7.62 12.33 0.36
CA PHE A 155 8.58 11.68 1.23
C PHE A 155 9.97 12.27 1.05
N LEU A 156 10.71 12.38 2.16
CA LEU A 156 12.14 12.66 2.12
C LEU A 156 12.90 11.37 1.96
N LEU A 157 13.96 11.43 1.18
CA LEU A 157 14.83 10.30 0.91
C LEU A 157 16.21 10.55 1.50
N ILE A 158 16.68 9.60 2.32
CA ILE A 158 18.03 9.60 2.85
C ILE A 158 18.67 8.27 2.46
N THR A 159 19.79 8.35 1.76
CA THR A 159 20.59 7.20 1.33
C THR A 159 21.96 7.23 1.99
N TYR A 160 22.55 6.05 2.18
CA TYR A 160 23.83 5.91 2.87
C TYR A 160 24.98 6.63 2.14
N ASN A 161 24.92 6.78 0.83
CA ASN A 161 25.94 7.40 -0.02
C ASN A 161 25.48 8.72 -0.68
N GLY A 162 24.25 9.16 -0.43
CA GLY A 162 23.69 10.36 -1.05
C GLY A 162 23.24 10.18 -2.52
N GLU A 163 23.36 8.98 -3.09
CA GLU A 163 22.87 8.69 -4.43
C GLU A 163 21.40 8.25 -4.42
N VAL A 164 20.71 8.34 -5.57
CA VAL A 164 19.38 7.76 -5.72
C VAL A 164 19.46 6.22 -5.67
N PRO A 165 18.54 5.55 -4.95
CA PRO A 165 18.59 4.12 -4.68
C PRO A 165 18.00 3.28 -5.81
N TRP A 166 17.58 3.89 -6.92
CA TRP A 166 16.95 3.22 -8.03
C TRP A 166 17.73 3.43 -9.33
N GLU A 167 17.55 2.49 -10.24
CA GLU A 167 18.09 2.49 -11.59
C GLU A 167 16.97 2.35 -12.63
N PRO A 168 17.17 2.87 -13.86
CA PRO A 168 16.21 2.72 -14.94
C PRO A 168 15.86 1.26 -15.21
N VAL A 169 14.57 0.98 -15.38
CA VAL A 169 14.12 -0.28 -15.99
C VAL A 169 14.21 -0.12 -17.49
N THR A 170 14.85 -1.04 -18.18
CA THR A 170 14.96 -1.00 -19.64
C THR A 170 13.63 -1.36 -20.30
N THR A 171 13.40 -0.86 -21.52
CA THR A 171 12.26 -1.28 -22.35
C THR A 171 12.23 -2.79 -22.53
N ALA A 172 13.39 -3.44 -22.70
CA ALA A 172 13.51 -4.89 -22.79
C ALA A 172 12.95 -5.60 -21.54
N GLU A 173 13.37 -5.18 -20.34
CA GLU A 173 12.89 -5.77 -19.08
C GLU A 173 11.39 -5.60 -18.88
N TYR A 174 10.85 -4.44 -19.26
CA TYR A 174 9.41 -4.20 -19.18
C TYR A 174 8.61 -5.06 -20.18
N LEU A 175 9.10 -5.20 -21.42
CA LEU A 175 8.49 -6.08 -22.41
C LEU A 175 8.55 -7.55 -21.97
N ASP A 176 9.67 -7.99 -21.40
CA ASP A 176 9.79 -9.33 -20.80
C ASP A 176 8.77 -9.56 -19.67
N PHE A 177 8.51 -8.54 -18.86
CA PHE A 177 7.48 -8.58 -17.82
C PHE A 177 6.07 -8.73 -18.41
N ILE A 178 5.71 -7.94 -19.43
CA ILE A 178 4.37 -8.02 -20.05
C ILE A 178 4.17 -9.39 -20.70
N GLU A 179 5.18 -9.94 -21.38
CA GLU A 179 5.07 -11.27 -21.99
C GLU A 179 4.81 -12.36 -20.93
N ARG A 180 5.59 -12.36 -19.84
CA ARG A 180 5.37 -13.30 -18.72
C ARG A 180 4.00 -13.12 -18.09
N ARG A 181 3.53 -11.88 -17.95
CA ARG A 181 2.19 -11.58 -17.42
C ARG A 181 1.09 -12.17 -18.30
N LEU A 182 1.16 -11.98 -19.62
CA LEU A 182 0.18 -12.55 -20.56
C LEU A 182 0.22 -14.09 -20.55
N GLN A 183 1.42 -14.68 -20.53
CA GLN A 183 1.59 -16.14 -20.41
C GLN A 183 0.97 -16.69 -19.12
N ARG A 184 1.17 -16.01 -17.98
CA ARG A 184 0.53 -16.38 -16.70
C ARG A 184 -0.99 -16.25 -16.78
N LEU A 185 -1.53 -15.17 -17.35
CA LEU A 185 -2.99 -15.02 -17.53
C LEU A 185 -3.59 -16.14 -18.39
N ILE A 186 -2.91 -16.57 -19.45
CA ILE A 186 -3.33 -17.71 -20.28
C ILE A 186 -3.33 -19.00 -19.44
N GLN A 187 -2.29 -19.21 -18.64
CA GLN A 187 -2.19 -20.40 -17.79
C GLN A 187 -3.25 -20.40 -16.68
N ASP A 188 -3.42 -19.29 -15.97
CA ASP A 188 -4.44 -19.10 -14.94
C ASP A 188 -5.84 -19.31 -15.52
N HIS A 189 -6.10 -18.81 -16.73
CA HIS A 189 -7.37 -19.03 -17.42
C HIS A 189 -7.62 -20.51 -17.68
N LYS A 190 -6.61 -21.29 -18.10
CA LYS A 190 -6.73 -22.74 -18.30
C LYS A 190 -6.96 -23.49 -16.98
N ASP A 191 -6.28 -23.07 -15.91
CA ASP A 191 -6.34 -23.76 -14.63
C ASP A 191 -7.67 -23.50 -13.89
N GLN A 192 -8.18 -22.28 -13.97
CA GLN A 192 -9.39 -21.84 -13.29
C GLN A 192 -10.67 -22.15 -14.10
N ASN A 193 -10.61 -22.07 -15.43
CA ASN A 193 -11.79 -22.22 -16.29
C ASN A 193 -11.84 -23.60 -16.95
N LYS A 194 -12.27 -24.59 -16.17
CA LYS A 194 -12.60 -25.92 -16.69
C LYS A 194 -13.98 -25.89 -17.33
N LEU A 195 -14.11 -26.55 -18.48
CA LEU A 195 -15.39 -26.71 -19.14
C LEU A 195 -16.38 -27.39 -18.19
N GLN A 196 -17.53 -26.75 -18.01
CA GLN A 196 -18.59 -27.27 -17.16
C GLN A 196 -19.38 -28.32 -17.93
N THR A 197 -19.66 -29.44 -17.28
CA THR A 197 -20.52 -30.50 -17.81
C THR A 197 -21.85 -30.50 -17.05
N PHE A 198 -22.95 -30.57 -17.79
CA PHE A 198 -24.28 -30.77 -17.23
C PHE A 198 -24.80 -32.14 -17.61
N THR A 199 -25.31 -32.89 -16.63
CA THR A 199 -26.14 -34.06 -16.90
C THR A 199 -27.55 -33.73 -16.45
N PRO A 200 -28.52 -33.58 -17.37
CA PRO A 200 -29.91 -33.33 -17.02
C PRO A 200 -30.41 -34.39 -16.05
N SER A 201 -31.09 -33.96 -14.98
CA SER A 201 -31.73 -34.91 -14.07
C SER A 201 -32.97 -35.48 -14.73
N ASP A 202 -33.18 -36.80 -14.62
CA ASP A 202 -34.41 -37.43 -15.10
C ASP A 202 -35.52 -37.19 -14.05
N PRO A 203 -36.50 -36.30 -14.31
CA PRO A 203 -37.52 -35.97 -13.33
C PRO A 203 -38.41 -37.15 -12.97
N LEU A 204 -38.52 -38.16 -13.86
CA LEU A 204 -39.32 -39.36 -13.63
C LEU A 204 -38.71 -40.30 -12.60
N LYS A 205 -37.40 -40.18 -12.33
CA LYS A 205 -36.67 -40.93 -11.30
C LYS A 205 -36.56 -40.18 -9.98
N ASN A 206 -37.11 -38.97 -9.89
CA ASN A 206 -37.06 -38.19 -8.68
C ASN A 206 -38.03 -38.76 -7.62
N GLY A 207 -37.54 -39.05 -6.42
CA GLY A 207 -38.38 -39.59 -5.33
C GLY A 207 -39.58 -38.70 -4.99
N TYR A 208 -39.43 -37.37 -5.09
CA TYR A 208 -40.51 -36.42 -4.87
C TYR A 208 -41.59 -36.50 -5.96
N TYR A 209 -41.19 -36.67 -7.23
CA TYR A 209 -42.14 -36.91 -8.32
C TYR A 209 -42.95 -38.21 -8.10
N LEU A 210 -42.29 -39.29 -7.67
CA LEU A 210 -42.97 -40.58 -7.44
C LEU A 210 -44.00 -40.51 -6.31
N GLU A 211 -43.76 -39.70 -5.29
CA GLU A 211 -44.69 -39.39 -4.20
C GLU A 211 -45.88 -38.54 -4.68
N LEU A 212 -45.60 -37.44 -5.43
CA LEU A 212 -46.63 -36.58 -6.01
C LEU A 212 -47.52 -37.36 -6.96
N LYS A 213 -46.96 -38.25 -7.78
CA LYS A 213 -47.73 -39.08 -8.72
C LYS A 213 -48.80 -39.92 -8.02
N LYS A 214 -48.53 -40.40 -6.81
CA LYS A 214 -49.47 -41.23 -6.01
C LYS A 214 -50.55 -40.40 -5.33
N THR A 215 -50.19 -39.23 -4.81
CA THR A 215 -51.05 -38.44 -3.92
C THR A 215 -51.73 -37.26 -4.61
N LYS A 216 -51.09 -36.69 -5.63
CA LYS A 216 -51.46 -35.45 -6.31
C LYS A 216 -51.01 -35.43 -7.79
N PRO A 217 -51.71 -36.13 -8.69
CA PRO A 217 -51.26 -36.34 -10.07
C PRO A 217 -51.10 -35.06 -10.89
N LYS A 218 -51.95 -34.04 -10.69
CA LYS A 218 -51.83 -32.74 -11.39
C LYS A 218 -50.54 -32.00 -11.02
N GLU A 219 -50.20 -31.94 -9.73
CA GLU A 219 -48.96 -31.32 -9.25
C GLU A 219 -47.70 -32.09 -9.73
N ALA A 220 -47.83 -33.41 -9.98
CA ALA A 220 -46.75 -34.23 -10.52
C ALA A 220 -46.41 -33.89 -11.98
N GLU A 221 -47.40 -33.53 -12.80
CA GLU A 221 -47.21 -33.08 -14.19
C GLU A 221 -46.56 -31.68 -14.23
N GLU A 222 -47.00 -30.77 -13.35
CA GLU A 222 -46.39 -29.45 -13.19
C GLU A 222 -44.91 -29.56 -12.75
N PHE A 223 -44.59 -30.51 -11.88
CA PHE A 223 -43.22 -30.80 -11.46
C PHE A 223 -42.33 -31.27 -12.62
N ILE A 224 -42.81 -32.17 -13.49
CA ILE A 224 -42.07 -32.60 -14.68
C ILE A 224 -41.79 -31.40 -15.58
N ALA A 225 -42.82 -30.61 -15.90
CA ALA A 225 -42.69 -29.47 -16.79
C ALA A 225 -41.70 -28.43 -16.23
N LEU A 226 -41.71 -28.19 -14.92
CA LEU A 226 -40.76 -27.33 -14.24
C LEU A 226 -39.33 -27.90 -14.31
N ALA A 227 -39.14 -29.18 -14.03
CA ALA A 227 -37.84 -29.83 -14.05
C ALA A 227 -37.24 -29.88 -15.47
N GLU A 228 -38.05 -30.15 -16.50
CA GLU A 228 -37.64 -30.07 -17.90
C GLU A 228 -37.23 -28.65 -18.29
N LYS A 229 -37.99 -27.64 -17.87
CA LYS A 229 -37.65 -26.23 -18.06
C LYS A 229 -36.33 -25.88 -17.40
N MET A 230 -36.13 -26.26 -16.14
CA MET A 230 -34.88 -26.02 -15.40
C MET A 230 -33.69 -26.73 -16.06
N ASN A 231 -33.84 -27.98 -16.49
CA ASN A 231 -32.80 -28.71 -17.22
C ASN A 231 -32.41 -27.99 -18.51
N LYS A 232 -33.39 -27.48 -19.27
CA LYS A 232 -33.14 -26.72 -20.51
C LYS A 232 -32.42 -25.40 -20.23
N GLU A 233 -32.85 -24.63 -19.23
CA GLU A 233 -32.22 -23.36 -18.85
C GLU A 233 -30.78 -23.57 -18.34
N MET A 234 -30.55 -24.63 -17.56
CA MET A 234 -29.22 -24.98 -17.07
C MET A 234 -28.28 -25.40 -18.22
N ALA A 235 -28.77 -26.21 -19.16
CA ALA A 235 -27.99 -26.61 -20.34
C ALA A 235 -27.57 -25.40 -21.20
N VAL A 236 -28.48 -24.44 -21.41
CA VAL A 236 -28.18 -23.20 -22.14
C VAL A 236 -27.16 -22.35 -21.36
N SER A 237 -27.31 -22.23 -20.04
CA SER A 237 -26.39 -21.46 -19.19
C SER A 237 -24.98 -22.04 -19.20
N ILE A 238 -24.85 -23.37 -19.12
CA ILE A 238 -23.56 -24.06 -19.19
C ILE A 238 -22.93 -23.94 -20.56
N LYS A 239 -23.71 -24.03 -21.65
CA LYS A 239 -23.20 -23.77 -23.00
C LYS A 239 -22.64 -22.34 -23.12
N LYS A 240 -23.38 -21.33 -22.67
CA LYS A 240 -22.95 -19.93 -22.68
C LYS A 240 -21.70 -19.71 -21.82
N ALA A 241 -21.62 -20.33 -20.64
CA ALA A 241 -20.44 -20.27 -19.80
C ALA A 241 -19.20 -20.86 -20.51
N ASN A 242 -19.35 -22.04 -21.13
CA ASN A 242 -18.26 -22.68 -21.89
C ASN A 242 -17.84 -21.85 -23.12
N GLU A 243 -18.77 -21.21 -23.82
CA GLU A 243 -18.47 -20.28 -24.93
C GLU A 243 -17.67 -19.07 -24.45
N MET A 244 -18.03 -18.49 -23.29
CA MET A 244 -17.28 -17.38 -22.67
C MET A 244 -15.86 -17.81 -22.27
N ILE A 245 -15.72 -19.01 -21.69
CA ILE A 245 -14.42 -19.59 -21.35
C ILE A 245 -13.55 -19.76 -22.61
N ALA A 246 -14.10 -20.34 -23.68
CA ALA A 246 -13.38 -20.54 -24.93
C ALA A 246 -12.96 -19.20 -25.56
N THR A 247 -13.87 -18.23 -25.60
CA THR A 247 -13.61 -16.89 -26.15
C THR A 247 -12.52 -16.16 -25.36
N GLY A 248 -12.54 -16.27 -24.03
CA GLY A 248 -11.51 -15.68 -23.16
C GLY A 248 -10.11 -16.21 -23.48
N ALA A 249 -9.98 -17.53 -23.69
CA ALA A 249 -8.70 -18.14 -24.05
C ALA A 249 -8.17 -17.64 -25.40
N VAL A 250 -9.05 -17.53 -26.41
CA VAL A 250 -8.69 -17.01 -27.74
C VAL A 250 -8.26 -15.56 -27.67
N ASN A 251 -8.97 -14.72 -26.90
CA ASN A 251 -8.62 -13.31 -26.74
C ASN A 251 -7.26 -13.11 -26.06
N LEU A 252 -6.96 -13.87 -25.01
CA LEU A 252 -5.65 -13.80 -24.34
C LEU A 252 -4.51 -14.25 -25.27
N GLN A 253 -4.73 -15.29 -26.07
CA GLN A 253 -3.73 -15.72 -27.06
C GLN A 253 -3.50 -14.65 -28.14
N LYS A 254 -4.59 -14.05 -28.64
CA LYS A 254 -4.52 -12.92 -29.58
C LYS A 254 -3.73 -11.75 -28.99
N ASP A 255 -3.95 -11.41 -27.71
CA ASP A 255 -3.22 -10.35 -27.03
C ASP A 255 -1.71 -10.65 -26.93
N LEU A 256 -1.34 -11.91 -26.66
CA LEU A 256 0.06 -12.35 -26.65
C LEU A 256 0.71 -12.26 -28.04
N ASP A 257 0.00 -12.64 -29.09
CA ASP A 257 0.52 -12.60 -30.46
C ASP A 257 0.68 -11.15 -30.94
N GLU A 258 -0.30 -10.28 -30.66
CA GLU A 258 -0.21 -8.84 -30.91
C GLU A 258 0.96 -8.20 -30.13
N PHE A 259 1.15 -8.60 -28.87
CA PHE A 259 2.26 -8.12 -28.05
C PHE A 259 3.62 -8.52 -28.65
N ARG A 260 3.77 -9.76 -29.12
CA ARG A 260 5.00 -10.24 -29.76
C ARG A 260 5.30 -9.52 -31.07
N ALA A 261 4.27 -9.25 -31.87
CA ALA A 261 4.40 -8.45 -33.08
C ALA A 261 4.87 -7.02 -32.75
N LEU A 262 4.29 -6.38 -31.71
CA LEU A 262 4.74 -5.09 -31.22
C LEU A 262 6.20 -5.14 -30.75
N ARG A 263 6.57 -6.15 -29.95
CA ARG A 263 7.95 -6.31 -29.45
C ARG A 263 8.96 -6.39 -30.59
N ALA A 264 8.61 -7.05 -31.69
CA ALA A 264 9.46 -7.17 -32.87
C ALA A 264 9.70 -5.83 -33.60
N THR A 265 8.92 -4.78 -33.35
CA THR A 265 9.13 -3.46 -33.96
C THR A 265 10.21 -2.65 -33.25
N TYR A 266 10.70 -3.08 -32.08
CA TYR A 266 11.70 -2.34 -31.31
C TYR A 266 13.12 -2.65 -31.82
N SER A 267 13.90 -1.59 -32.06
CA SER A 267 15.33 -1.75 -32.37
C SER A 267 16.13 -2.14 -31.12
N ALA A 268 17.34 -2.69 -31.30
CA ALA A 268 18.23 -3.02 -30.20
C ALA A 268 18.58 -1.81 -29.32
N GLU A 269 18.61 -0.60 -29.90
CA GLU A 269 18.84 0.63 -29.15
C GLU A 269 17.61 1.10 -28.38
N ASP A 270 16.40 0.93 -28.94
CA ASP A 270 15.16 1.25 -28.21
C ASP A 270 14.95 0.33 -27.01
N LEU A 271 15.35 -0.94 -27.13
CA LEU A 271 15.28 -1.92 -26.06
C LEU A 271 16.16 -1.56 -24.84
N LYS A 272 17.26 -0.81 -25.04
CA LYS A 272 18.15 -0.35 -23.95
C LYS A 272 17.67 0.94 -23.27
N LYS A 273 16.75 1.69 -23.89
CA LYS A 273 16.21 2.92 -23.30
C LYS A 273 15.42 2.60 -22.03
N GLN A 274 15.26 3.61 -21.16
CA GLN A 274 14.38 3.50 -20.02
C GLN A 274 12.94 3.30 -20.48
N ALA A 275 12.26 2.32 -19.89
CA ALA A 275 10.87 2.03 -20.15
C ALA A 275 9.99 3.19 -19.69
N LEU A 276 9.10 3.61 -20.59
CA LEU A 276 8.08 4.61 -20.32
C LEU A 276 6.72 3.95 -20.31
N ARG A 277 6.05 3.98 -19.17
CA ARG A 277 4.67 3.55 -19.02
C ARG A 277 3.71 4.66 -19.46
N GLY A 278 2.57 4.28 -20.03
CA GLY A 278 1.50 5.19 -20.43
C GLY A 278 0.16 4.49 -20.62
N HIS A 279 -0.83 5.21 -21.14
CA HIS A 279 -2.14 4.64 -21.48
C HIS A 279 -2.10 3.98 -22.86
N SER A 280 -1.80 2.69 -22.88
CA SER A 280 -1.98 1.82 -24.05
C SER A 280 -2.38 0.42 -23.62
N LYS A 281 -2.78 -0.44 -24.57
CA LYS A 281 -3.17 -1.83 -24.31
C LYS A 281 -2.15 -2.61 -23.46
N PHE A 282 -0.86 -2.39 -23.72
CA PHE A 282 0.24 -3.07 -23.03
C PHE A 282 0.98 -2.15 -22.03
N GLY A 283 0.40 -1.00 -21.69
CA GLY A 283 0.95 -0.06 -20.71
C GLY A 283 2.19 0.71 -21.16
N LEU A 284 2.61 0.62 -22.42
CA LEU A 284 3.69 1.43 -22.98
C LEU A 284 3.23 2.85 -23.31
N TYR A 285 4.10 3.83 -23.17
CA TYR A 285 3.85 5.20 -23.60
C TYR A 285 3.97 5.34 -25.13
N THR A 286 2.87 5.69 -25.79
CA THR A 286 2.78 5.87 -27.25
C THR A 286 2.83 7.33 -27.69
N GLY A 287 2.78 8.28 -26.76
CA GLY A 287 2.64 9.71 -27.05
C GLY A 287 1.22 10.22 -27.20
N GLU A 288 0.22 9.34 -27.33
CA GLU A 288 -1.19 9.71 -27.50
C GLU A 288 -1.75 10.48 -26.29
N TYR A 289 -1.34 10.09 -25.08
CA TYR A 289 -1.73 10.74 -23.83
C TYR A 289 -0.48 11.25 -23.09
N PRO A 290 0.02 12.46 -23.39
CA PRO A 290 1.26 12.99 -22.82
C PRO A 290 1.32 12.97 -21.28
N ASN A 291 0.19 13.27 -20.64
CA ASN A 291 0.08 13.31 -19.17
C ASN A 291 0.14 11.93 -18.50
N SER A 292 0.13 10.84 -19.29
CA SER A 292 0.24 9.47 -18.78
C SER A 292 1.68 8.98 -18.68
N LYS A 293 2.65 9.76 -19.18
CA LYS A 293 4.06 9.36 -19.23
C LYS A 293 4.62 9.14 -17.83
N ALA A 294 5.06 7.92 -17.55
CA ALA A 294 5.70 7.53 -16.31
C ALA A 294 6.98 6.74 -16.60
N ALA A 295 8.14 7.30 -16.25
CA ALA A 295 9.40 6.57 -16.34
C ALA A 295 9.45 5.47 -15.28
N LEU A 296 9.90 4.27 -15.64
CA LEU A 296 10.00 3.15 -14.72
C LEU A 296 11.42 2.98 -14.19
N VAL A 297 11.51 2.69 -12.89
CA VAL A 297 12.76 2.41 -12.18
C VAL A 297 12.58 1.21 -11.25
N LYS A 298 13.69 0.60 -10.85
CA LYS A 298 13.77 -0.50 -9.89
C LYS A 298 14.85 -0.19 -8.86
N ILE A 299 14.75 -0.75 -7.65
CA ILE A 299 15.75 -0.51 -6.60
C ILE A 299 17.07 -1.20 -7.00
N LYS A 300 18.18 -0.48 -6.90
CA LYS A 300 19.52 -1.02 -7.15
C LYS A 300 19.86 -2.08 -6.10
N LYS A 301 20.53 -3.15 -6.49
CA LYS A 301 20.75 -4.33 -5.65
C LYS A 301 21.49 -4.03 -4.34
N GLU A 302 22.41 -3.06 -4.34
CA GLU A 302 23.18 -2.66 -3.17
C GLU A 302 22.32 -2.00 -2.06
N PHE A 303 21.11 -1.55 -2.39
CA PHE A 303 20.14 -1.02 -1.43
C PHE A 303 19.20 -2.10 -0.86
N LEU A 304 19.26 -3.34 -1.37
CA LEU A 304 18.42 -4.46 -0.94
C LEU A 304 19.10 -5.35 0.13
N LEU A 305 20.13 -4.83 0.81
CA LEU A 305 20.88 -5.58 1.83
C LEU A 305 20.15 -5.54 3.18
N PRO A 306 19.59 -6.68 3.67
CA PRO A 306 18.77 -6.70 4.88
C PRO A 306 19.59 -6.49 6.17
N ASP A 307 20.90 -6.69 6.14
CA ASP A 307 21.79 -6.54 7.29
C ASP A 307 22.22 -5.08 7.52
N LYS A 308 22.05 -4.19 6.53
CA LYS A 308 22.58 -2.82 6.55
C LYS A 308 21.51 -1.79 6.31
N ILE A 309 21.57 -0.67 7.03
CA ILE A 309 20.65 0.46 6.76
C ILE A 309 21.16 1.24 5.56
N ARG A 310 20.54 1.01 4.39
CA ARG A 310 20.93 1.66 3.13
C ARG A 310 20.01 2.80 2.75
N LEU A 311 18.77 2.75 3.23
CA LEU A 311 17.69 3.60 2.77
C LEU A 311 16.77 3.97 3.93
N ILE A 312 16.47 5.25 4.07
CA ILE A 312 15.44 5.75 4.98
C ILE A 312 14.54 6.69 4.21
N THR A 313 13.24 6.41 4.22
CA THR A 313 12.22 7.36 3.73
C THR A 313 11.46 7.93 4.90
N ILE A 314 11.24 9.24 4.89
CA ILE A 314 10.50 9.94 5.92
C ILE A 314 9.23 10.52 5.30
N TRP A 315 8.09 10.03 5.77
CA TRP A 315 6.77 10.52 5.38
C TRP A 315 6.22 11.39 6.48
N ALA A 316 5.47 12.42 6.14
CA ALA A 316 4.77 13.19 7.14
C ALA A 316 3.45 13.71 6.59
N ALA A 317 2.44 13.75 7.45
CA ALA A 317 1.10 14.20 7.11
C ALA A 317 0.44 14.85 8.32
N GLY A 318 -0.36 15.88 8.07
CA GLY A 318 -1.29 16.50 9.01
C GLY A 318 -2.71 16.49 8.43
N THR A 319 -3.72 16.30 9.28
CA THR A 319 -5.14 16.22 8.89
C THR A 319 -5.75 17.59 8.62
N ILE A 320 -5.14 18.68 9.13
CA ILE A 320 -5.59 20.07 8.99
C ILE A 320 -4.39 20.96 8.58
N LEU A 321 -4.65 22.09 7.91
CA LEU A 321 -3.63 22.97 7.33
C LEU A 321 -2.57 23.45 8.35
N ASP A 322 -2.97 23.80 9.57
CA ASP A 322 -2.06 24.26 10.62
C ASP A 322 -1.13 23.14 11.13
N TRP A 323 -1.61 21.91 11.18
CA TRP A 323 -0.81 20.73 11.52
C TRP A 323 0.20 20.38 10.42
N ASN A 324 -0.16 20.57 9.15
CA ASN A 324 0.76 20.37 8.04
C ASN A 324 1.97 21.31 8.11
N GLU A 325 1.76 22.60 8.39
CA GLU A 325 2.87 23.57 8.55
C GLU A 325 3.78 23.20 9.72
N ARG A 326 3.19 22.85 10.87
CA ARG A 326 3.93 22.46 12.07
C ARG A 326 4.79 21.22 11.84
N ILE A 327 4.24 20.21 11.17
CA ILE A 327 4.96 18.98 10.83
C ILE A 327 6.05 19.24 9.79
N GLN A 328 5.80 20.09 8.79
CA GLN A 328 6.83 20.46 7.81
C GLN A 328 8.03 21.13 8.51
N LYS A 329 7.78 22.04 9.45
CA LYS A 329 8.84 22.67 10.25
C LYS A 329 9.60 21.66 11.13
N ALA A 330 8.88 20.65 11.62
CA ALA A 330 9.51 19.56 12.35
C ALA A 330 10.43 18.72 11.44
N LEU A 331 10.04 18.45 10.19
CA LEU A 331 10.91 17.84 9.19
C LEU A 331 12.14 18.70 8.90
N GLU A 332 11.99 20.01 8.71
CA GLU A 332 13.12 20.93 8.44
C GLU A 332 14.23 20.88 9.50
N THR A 333 13.87 20.53 10.74
CA THR A 333 14.73 20.63 11.92
C THR A 333 15.12 19.28 12.51
N LEU A 334 14.81 18.17 11.82
CA LEU A 334 15.33 16.86 12.21
C LEU A 334 16.86 16.84 12.19
N ASP A 335 17.46 16.11 13.14
CA ASP A 335 18.90 15.87 13.15
C ASP A 335 19.29 14.84 12.07
N TYR A 336 19.33 15.31 10.83
CA TYR A 336 19.74 14.51 9.67
C TYR A 336 21.16 13.96 9.80
N LYS A 337 22.02 14.61 10.58
CA LYS A 337 23.38 14.14 10.84
C LYS A 337 23.34 12.89 11.71
N ALA A 338 22.56 12.90 12.80
CA ALA A 338 22.34 11.72 13.63
C ALA A 338 21.68 10.57 12.85
N ILE A 339 20.68 10.87 12.00
CA ILE A 339 20.05 9.87 11.14
C ILE A 339 21.06 9.25 10.17
N ARG A 340 21.91 10.04 9.52
CA ARG A 340 22.94 9.51 8.61
C ARG A 340 23.99 8.67 9.34
N GLN A 341 24.39 9.04 10.56
CA GLN A 341 25.39 8.30 11.34
C GLN A 341 25.01 6.83 11.59
N VAL A 342 23.72 6.51 11.69
CA VAL A 342 23.28 5.12 11.89
C VAL A 342 23.33 4.29 10.60
N MET A 343 23.36 4.92 9.43
CA MET A 343 23.44 4.25 8.13
C MET A 343 24.84 3.73 7.81
N TYR A 344 25.89 4.41 8.29
CA TYR A 344 27.30 4.06 8.04
C TYR A 344 27.85 2.96 8.95
N LYS A 345 27.18 2.69 10.07
CA LYS A 345 27.65 1.74 11.11
C LYS A 345 26.98 0.36 11.02
N GLY A 346 26.13 0.16 10.01
CA GLY A 346 25.37 -1.08 9.74
C GLY A 346 26.03 -1.96 8.70
#